data_AF-A0A1H9WJ83-F1
#
_entry.id   AF-A0A1H9WJ83-F1
#
_cell.length_a   1.000
_cell.length_b   1.000
_cell.length_c   1.000
_cell.angle_alpha   90.00
_cell.angle_beta   90.00
_cell.angle_gamma   90.00
#
_symmetry.space_group_name_H-M   'P 1'
#
loop_
_entity.id
_entity.type
_entity.pdbx_description
1 polymer ?
#
loop_
_entity_poly.entity_id
_entity_poly.type
_entity_poly.pdbx_seq_one_letter_code
_entity_poly.pdbx_strand_id
1 'polypeptide(L)'
;MDWTYIQANFDWLGHIIEAIVMAAVVAVLFCVLFERRVAVLMGLAFAIGHFHGREKRDFEVSVKMKPPHLEGYEMWKWSFDQMTDFWPTAVVVLGIAFALHRRWR
;
A
#
# COMPACT_ATOMS: atom_id res chain seq x y z
N MET A 1 23.72 -8.11 12.20
CA MET A 1 22.84 -7.08 11.64
C MET A 1 21.99 -6.57 12.78
N ASP A 2 22.06 -5.28 13.10
CA ASP A 2 21.25 -4.68 14.17
C ASP A 2 19.87 -4.29 13.64
N TRP A 3 18.86 -4.30 14.51
CA TRP A 3 17.49 -3.94 14.18
C TRP A 3 17.38 -2.55 13.56
N THR A 4 18.14 -1.59 14.09
CA THR A 4 18.23 -0.22 13.56
C THR A 4 18.67 -0.18 12.10
N TYR A 5 19.64 -1.03 11.73
CA TYR A 5 20.13 -1.13 10.36
C TYR A 5 19.08 -1.74 9.43
N ILE A 6 18.37 -2.78 9.90
CA ILE A 6 17.30 -3.42 9.14
C ILE A 6 16.17 -2.41 8.89
N GLN A 7 15.73 -1.72 9.93
CA GLN A 7 14.66 -0.73 9.83
C GLN A 7 15.06 0.47 8.95
N ALA A 8 16.32 0.91 8.98
CA ALA A 8 16.78 2.02 8.12
C ALA A 8 16.93 1.65 6.64
N ASN A 9 17.11 0.38 6.28
CA ASN A 9 17.46 -0.04 4.91
C ASN A 9 16.46 -1.01 4.27
N PHE A 10 15.60 -1.65 5.06
CA PHE A 10 14.67 -2.70 4.64
C PHE A 10 13.22 -2.50 5.13
N ASP A 11 12.88 -1.32 5.66
CA ASP A 11 11.49 -1.00 6.07
C ASP A 11 10.51 -1.23 4.90
N TRP A 12 10.88 -0.78 3.71
CA TRP A 12 10.15 -0.98 2.46
C TRP A 12 9.80 -2.45 2.18
N LEU A 13 10.71 -3.37 2.51
CA LEU A 13 10.48 -4.80 2.33
C LEU A 13 9.50 -5.35 3.37
N GLY A 14 9.60 -4.87 4.61
CA GLY A 14 8.61 -5.16 5.66
C GLY A 14 7.22 -4.71 5.25
N HIS A 15 7.12 -3.54 4.60
CA HIS A 15 5.85 -3.00 4.11
C HIS A 15 5.25 -3.77 2.93
N ILE A 16 6.08 -4.34 2.05
CA ILE A 16 5.58 -5.28 1.03
C ILE A 16 4.94 -6.51 1.69
N ILE A 17 5.58 -7.06 2.74
CA ILE A 17 5.04 -8.22 3.47
C ILE A 17 3.73 -7.84 4.17
N GLU A 18 3.70 -6.70 4.85
CA GLU A 18 2.50 -6.15 5.49
C GLU A 18 1.35 -5.99 4.47
N ALA A 19 1.63 -5.44 3.28
CA ALA A 19 0.64 -5.28 2.22
C ALA A 19 0.06 -6.62 1.73
N ILE A 20 0.91 -7.63 1.55
CA ILE A 20 0.48 -8.96 1.12
C ILE A 20 -0.39 -9.62 2.20
N VAL A 21 0.01 -9.54 3.47
CA VAL A 21 -0.77 -10.10 4.59
C VAL A 21 -2.11 -9.38 4.71
N MET A 22 -2.11 -8.04 4.63
CA MET A 22 -3.32 -7.23 4.67
C MET A 22 -4.27 -7.58 3.51
N ALA A 23 -3.74 -7.67 2.28
CA ALA A 23 -4.51 -8.08 1.11
C ALA A 23 -5.14 -9.47 1.30
N ALA A 24 -4.39 -10.42 1.88
CA ALA A 24 -4.89 -11.77 2.15
C ALA A 24 -6.03 -11.75 3.18
N VAL A 25 -5.86 -11.01 4.29
CA VAL A 25 -6.90 -10.87 5.32
C VAL A 25 -8.17 -10.25 4.73
N VAL A 26 -8.05 -9.14 4.00
CA VAL A 26 -9.20 -8.47 3.37
C VAL A 26 -9.87 -9.36 2.33
N ALA A 27 -9.08 -10.09 1.54
CA ALA A 27 -9.61 -11.04 0.56
C ALA A 27 -10.41 -12.16 1.25
N VAL A 28 -9.92 -12.73 2.36
CA VAL A 28 -10.64 -13.76 3.13
C VAL A 28 -11.98 -13.23 3.64
N LEU A 29 -11.99 -12.01 4.18
CA LEU A 29 -13.23 -11.37 4.63
C LEU A 29 -14.23 -11.17 3.47
N PHE A 30 -13.73 -10.74 2.30
CA PHE A 30 -14.57 -10.50 1.12
C PHE A 30 -15.02 -11.77 0.40
N CYS A 31 -14.39 -12.92 0.64
CA CYS A 31 -14.87 -14.20 0.11
C CYS A 31 -16.26 -14.59 0.64
N VAL A 32 -16.72 -13.97 1.74
CA VAL A 32 -18.08 -14.18 2.27
C VAL A 32 -19.14 -13.55 1.36
N LEU A 33 -18.80 -12.47 0.65
CA LEU A 33 -19.74 -11.65 -0.12
C LEU A 33 -19.53 -11.74 -1.63
N PHE A 34 -18.30 -12.01 -2.07
CA PHE A 34 -17.90 -11.95 -3.47
C PHE A 34 -17.22 -13.25 -3.90
N GLU A 35 -17.21 -13.50 -5.21
CA GLU A 35 -16.42 -14.59 -5.78
C GLU A 35 -14.94 -14.44 -5.40
N ARG A 36 -14.28 -15.57 -5.14
CA ARG A 36 -12.87 -15.60 -4.70
C ARG A 36 -11.94 -14.73 -5.54
N ARG A 37 -12.13 -14.72 -6.87
CA ARG A 37 -11.31 -13.92 -7.80
C ARG A 37 -11.47 -12.42 -7.52
N VAL A 38 -12.72 -11.96 -7.39
CA VAL A 38 -13.06 -10.56 -7.10
C VAL A 38 -12.57 -10.18 -5.71
N ALA A 39 -12.80 -11.03 -4.70
CA ALA A 39 -12.36 -10.80 -3.34
C ALA A 39 -10.83 -10.63 -3.22
N VAL A 40 -10.04 -11.44 -3.94
CA VAL A 40 -8.58 -11.30 -4.00
C VAL A 40 -8.15 -9.99 -4.65
N LEU A 41 -8.75 -9.62 -5.78
CA LEU A 41 -8.44 -8.34 -6.44
C LEU A 41 -8.79 -7.14 -5.55
N MET A 42 -9.92 -7.21 -4.84
CA MET A 42 -10.33 -6.17 -3.90
C MET A 42 -9.37 -6.08 -2.70
N GLY A 43 -8.89 -7.21 -2.17
CA GLY A 43 -7.87 -7.21 -1.11
C GLY A 43 -6.55 -6.57 -1.55
N LEU A 44 -6.08 -6.91 -2.76
CA LEU A 44 -4.88 -6.30 -3.35
C LEU A 44 -5.07 -4.80 -3.58
N ALA A 45 -6.21 -4.37 -4.14
CA ALA A 45 -6.52 -2.96 -4.34
C ALA A 45 -6.61 -2.19 -3.01
N PHE A 46 -7.21 -2.80 -1.98
CA PHE A 46 -7.27 -2.23 -0.64
C PHE A 46 -5.87 -2.00 -0.06
N ALA A 47 -4.96 -2.98 -0.19
CA ALA A 47 -3.59 -2.84 0.29
C ALA A 47 -2.85 -1.68 -0.40
N ILE A 48 -3.01 -1.51 -1.73
CA ILE A 48 -2.46 -0.34 -2.44
C ILE A 48 -3.01 0.96 -1.83
N GLY A 49 -4.34 1.06 -1.66
CA GLY A 49 -4.97 2.24 -1.08
C GLY A 49 -4.52 2.53 0.36
N HIS A 50 -4.28 1.50 1.18
CA HIS A 50 -3.77 1.65 2.54
C HIS A 50 -2.38 2.30 2.56
N PHE A 51 -1.45 1.79 1.75
CA PHE A 51 -0.09 2.35 1.68
C PHE A 51 -0.07 3.74 1.04
N HIS A 52 -1.02 4.03 0.15
CA HIS A 52 -1.21 5.40 -0.36
C HIS A 52 -1.67 6.35 0.76
N GLY A 53 -2.61 5.91 1.61
CA GLY A 53 -3.03 6.67 2.79
C GLY A 53 -1.93 6.83 3.86
N ARG A 54 -0.97 5.91 3.90
CA ARG A 54 0.21 6.03 4.76
C ARG A 54 1.18 7.09 4.24
N GLU A 55 1.49 7.08 2.95
CA GLU A 55 2.30 8.11 2.30
C GLU A 55 1.72 9.51 2.56
N LYS A 56 0.39 9.66 2.49
CA LYS A 56 -0.33 10.87 2.91
C LYS A 56 0.05 11.34 4.30
N ARG A 57 -0.13 10.44 5.27
CA ARG A 57 0.11 10.75 6.68
C ARG A 57 1.57 11.13 6.88
N ASP A 58 2.49 10.40 6.27
CA ASP A 58 3.92 10.61 6.44
C ASP A 58 4.35 11.95 5.82
N PHE A 59 3.74 12.36 4.70
CA PHE A 59 3.87 13.71 4.15
C PHE A 59 3.31 14.78 5.09
N GLU A 60 2.07 14.62 5.58
CA GLU A 60 1.45 15.57 6.50
C GLU A 60 2.29 15.80 7.77
N VAL A 61 2.91 14.73 8.29
CA VAL A 61 3.84 14.78 9.44
C VAL A 61 5.13 15.51 9.07
N SER A 62 5.73 15.22 7.92
CA SER A 62 7.02 15.81 7.51
C SER A 62 6.94 17.33 7.34
N VAL A 63 5.82 17.85 6.85
CA VAL A 63 5.58 19.29 6.67
C VAL A 63 4.89 19.96 7.86
N LYS A 64 4.62 19.21 8.95
CA LYS A 64 3.89 19.68 10.15
C LYS A 64 2.56 20.37 9.78
N MET A 65 1.78 19.73 8.91
CA MET A 65 0.56 20.31 8.36
C MET A 65 -0.42 20.69 9.47
N LYS A 66 -0.87 21.94 9.49
CA LYS A 66 -1.89 22.40 10.44
C LYS A 66 -3.29 22.10 9.89
N PRO A 67 -4.30 21.81 10.73
CA PRO A 67 -5.67 21.71 10.28
C PRO A 67 -6.19 23.03 9.69
N PRO A 68 -7.11 23.00 8.70
CA PRO A 68 -7.66 21.83 8.01
C PRO A 68 -6.66 21.27 6.97
N HIS A 69 -6.59 19.94 6.85
CA HIS A 69 -5.60 19.19 6.05
C HIS A 69 -5.85 19.28 4.53
N LEU A 70 -6.28 20.45 4.03
CA LEU A 70 -6.69 20.67 2.64
C LEU A 70 -5.55 20.41 1.65
N GLU A 71 -4.31 20.76 2.01
CA GLU A 71 -3.11 20.43 1.25
C GLU A 71 -2.82 18.91 1.23
N GLY A 72 -3.26 18.17 2.26
CA GLY A 72 -3.25 16.70 2.25
C GLY A 72 -4.21 16.11 1.22
N TYR A 73 -5.22 16.85 0.75
CA TYR A 73 -6.09 16.42 -0.34
C TYR A 73 -5.53 16.79 -1.73
N GLU A 74 -4.49 17.62 -1.81
CA GLU A 74 -3.73 17.84 -3.06
C GLU A 74 -2.71 16.71 -3.31
N MET A 75 -3.15 15.48 -3.06
CA MET A 75 -2.36 14.24 -3.09
C MET A 75 -1.67 14.00 -4.43
N TRP A 76 -2.24 14.53 -5.52
CA TRP A 76 -1.66 14.48 -6.87
C TRP A 76 -0.47 15.43 -7.07
N LYS A 77 -0.23 16.36 -6.15
CA LYS A 77 0.96 17.21 -6.12
C LYS A 77 2.08 16.62 -5.27
N TRP A 78 1.85 15.49 -4.60
CA TRP A 78 2.92 14.83 -3.87
C TRP A 78 4.01 14.39 -4.84
N SER A 79 5.21 14.71 -4.40
CA SER A 79 6.44 14.39 -5.07
C SER A 79 6.51 12.89 -5.36
N PHE A 80 6.76 12.50 -6.61
CA PHE A 80 7.18 11.13 -6.97
C PHE A 80 8.63 10.86 -6.52
N ASP A 81 9.15 11.57 -5.51
CA ASP A 81 10.54 11.46 -5.03
C ASP A 81 10.86 10.13 -4.36
N GLN A 82 9.88 9.22 -4.24
CA GLN A 82 10.05 7.91 -3.63
C GLN A 82 10.54 7.99 -2.18
N MET A 83 10.30 9.10 -1.47
CA MET A 83 10.63 9.20 -0.05
C MET A 83 9.80 8.26 0.84
N THR A 84 8.80 7.57 0.29
CA THR A 84 7.95 6.62 1.00
C THR A 84 7.95 5.24 0.34
N ASP A 85 7.65 4.22 1.15
CA ASP A 85 7.58 2.82 0.74
C ASP A 85 6.35 2.49 -0.12
N PHE A 86 5.55 3.49 -0.50
CA PHE A 86 4.32 3.33 -1.26
C PHE A 86 4.58 2.73 -2.64
N TRP A 87 5.41 3.37 -3.47
CA TRP A 87 5.61 2.95 -4.86
C TRP A 87 6.17 1.52 -5.00
N PRO A 88 7.20 1.11 -4.26
CA PRO A 88 7.65 -0.28 -4.26
C PRO A 88 6.53 -1.26 -3.89
N THR A 89 5.75 -0.94 -2.86
CA THR A 89 4.62 -1.76 -2.40
C THR A 89 3.51 -1.85 -3.45
N ALA A 90 3.10 -0.70 -4.01
CA ALA A 90 2.06 -0.61 -5.01
C ALA A 90 2.41 -1.37 -6.29
N VAL A 91 3.66 -1.26 -6.76
CA VAL A 91 4.14 -1.97 -7.95
C VAL A 91 4.11 -3.49 -7.74
N VAL A 92 4.57 -3.99 -6.60
CA VAL A 92 4.53 -5.42 -6.28
C VAL A 92 3.09 -5.92 -6.23
N VAL A 93 2.22 -5.22 -5.50
CA VAL A 93 0.81 -5.62 -5.33
C VAL A 93 0.06 -5.56 -6.67
N LEU A 94 0.31 -4.55 -7.49
CA LEU A 94 -0.27 -4.44 -8.84
C LEU A 94 0.25 -5.54 -9.76
N GLY A 95 1.54 -5.89 -9.68
CA GLY A 95 2.14 -7.01 -10.40
C GLY A 95 1.46 -8.34 -10.05
N ILE A 96 1.21 -8.58 -8.76
CA ILE A 96 0.46 -9.77 -8.28
C ILE A 96 -0.96 -9.76 -8.87
N ALA A 97 -1.67 -8.63 -8.79
CA ALA A 97 -3.03 -8.51 -9.31
C ALA A 97 -3.08 -8.80 -10.82
N PHE A 98 -2.14 -8.24 -11.59
CA PHE A 98 -2.04 -8.46 -13.03
C PHE A 98 -1.74 -9.93 -13.37
N ALA A 99 -0.79 -10.56 -12.66
CA ALA A 99 -0.43 -11.96 -12.87
C ALA A 99 -1.62 -12.90 -12.57
N LEU A 100 -2.35 -12.65 -11.49
CA LEU A 100 -3.55 -13.41 -11.14
C LEU A 100 -4.67 -13.21 -12.16
N HIS A 101 -4.93 -11.97 -12.57
CA HIS A 101 -5.93 -11.68 -13.60
C HIS A 101 -5.62 -12.39 -14.92
N ARG A 102 -4.36 -12.38 -15.36
CA ARG A 102 -3.94 -13.07 -16.58
C ARG A 102 -4.12 -14.60 -16.48
N ARG A 103 -3.86 -15.19 -15.31
CA ARG A 103 -4.02 -16.63 -15.08
C ARG A 103 -5.49 -17.07 -15.02
N TRP A 104 -6.41 -16.15 -14.72
CA TRP A 104 -7.84 -16.43 -14.58
C TRP A 104 -8.66 -16.19 -15.84
N ARG A 105 -8.09 -15.51 -16.85
CA ARG A 105 -8.61 -15.46 -18.22
C ARG A 105 -8.29 -16.75 -18.96
#